data_AF-A0ABD4ZC46-F1
#
_entry.id   AF-A0ABD4ZC46-F1
#
_cell.length_a   1.000
_cell.length_b   1.000
_cell.length_c   1.000
_cell.angle_alpha   90.00
_cell.angle_beta   90.00
_cell.angle_gamma   90.00
#
_symmetry.space_group_name_H-M   'P 1'
#
loop_
_entity.id
_entity.type
_entity.pdbx_description
1 polymer ?
#
loop_
_entity_poly.entity_id
_entity_poly.type
_entity_poly.pdbx_seq_one_letter_code
_entity_poly.pdbx_strand_id
1 'polypeptide(L)' 'MQKKHLEFSGLYDVRAVRIIVQKLQDCYTALGIVHTHFKHLPKEFDDYVANPKPNGYQSIHTVVLGKGGKPIEVQIRT' A
#
# COMPACT_ATOMS: atom_id res chain seq x y z
N MET A 1 -9.34 -13.95 -6.41
CA MET A 1 -9.26 -14.63 -7.73
C MET A 1 -10.61 -14.87 -8.39
N GLN A 2 -11.70 -15.20 -7.68
CA GLN A 2 -13.05 -15.25 -8.28
C GLN A 2 -13.91 -13.98 -8.12
N LYS A 3 -13.49 -13.00 -7.30
CA LYS A 3 -14.32 -11.82 -6.97
C LYS A 3 -14.07 -10.56 -7.81
N LYS A 4 -13.08 -10.58 -8.70
CA LYS A 4 -12.82 -9.51 -9.66
C LYS A 4 -12.38 -10.21 -10.94
N HIS A 5 -13.06 -9.96 -12.06
CA HIS A 5 -12.60 -10.32 -13.42
C HIS A 5 -11.34 -9.50 -13.77
N LEU A 6 -10.31 -9.61 -12.93
CA LEU A 6 -9.01 -9.02 -13.16
C LEU A 6 -8.16 -10.13 -13.77
N GLU A 7 -7.62 -9.87 -14.95
CA GLU A 7 -6.55 -10.69 -15.49
C GLU A 7 -5.43 -10.79 -14.45
N PHE A 8 -4.72 -11.92 -14.41
CA PHE A 8 -3.66 -12.17 -13.43
C PHE A 8 -2.56 -11.09 -13.45
N SER A 9 -2.38 -10.43 -14.59
CA SER A 9 -1.53 -9.25 -14.81
C SER A 9 -1.97 -8.00 -14.03
N GLY A 10 -3.24 -7.89 -13.64
CA GLY A 10 -3.80 -6.81 -12.83
C GLY A 10 -3.88 -7.12 -11.32
N LEU A 11 -3.37 -8.28 -10.88
CA LEU A 11 -3.20 -8.58 -9.45
C LEU A 11 -1.86 -8.03 -8.98
N TYR A 12 -1.85 -6.74 -8.61
CA TYR A 12 -0.68 -6.10 -8.00
C TYR A 12 -0.36 -6.67 -6.60
N ASP A 13 -1.35 -7.25 -5.93
CA ASP A 13 -1.28 -7.73 -4.54
C ASP A 13 -0.58 -9.09 -4.37
N VAL A 14 -0.08 -9.72 -5.44
CA VAL A 14 0.72 -10.97 -5.30
C VAL A 14 2.02 -10.69 -4.54
N ARG A 15 2.46 -9.43 -4.51
CA ARG A 15 3.66 -8.98 -3.79
C ARG A 15 3.31 -7.78 -2.93
N ALA A 16 3.15 -8.04 -1.64
CA ALA A 16 2.93 -7.02 -0.63
C ALA A 16 4.06 -7.00 0.39
N VAL A 17 4.45 -5.80 0.80
CA VAL A 17 5.33 -5.55 1.94
C VAL A 17 4.52 -4.89 3.04
N ARG A 18 4.70 -5.35 4.28
CA ARG A 18 4.09 -4.72 5.45
C ARG A 18 5.14 -4.05 6.32
N ILE A 19 4.91 -2.79 6.66
CA ILE A 19 5.72 -1.99 7.56
C ILE A 19 4.90 -1.78 8.84
N ILE A 20 5.41 -2.30 9.96
CA ILE A 20 4.82 -2.10 11.29
C ILE A 20 5.68 -1.09 12.05
N VAL A 21 5.07 -0.04 12.55
CA VAL A 21 5.73 1.05 13.31
C VAL A 21 5.10 1.23 14.68
N GLN A 22 5.73 1.99 15.57
CA GLN A 22 5.22 2.16 16.94
C GLN A 22 4.18 3.27 17.06
N LYS A 23 4.32 4.35 16.27
CA LYS A 23 3.47 5.53 16.37
C LYS A 23 2.83 5.86 15.04
N LEU A 24 1.68 6.52 15.10
CA LEU A 24 0.94 6.96 13.92
C LEU A 24 1.76 7.88 13.00
N GLN A 25 2.51 8.81 13.59
CA GLN A 25 3.39 9.71 12.84
C GLN A 25 4.41 8.94 11.99
N ASP A 26 4.91 7.81 12.50
CA ASP A 26 5.92 6.99 11.83
C ASP A 26 5.32 6.28 10.61
N CYS A 27 3.99 6.08 10.55
CA CYS A 27 3.33 5.55 9.35
C CYS A 27 3.50 6.52 8.18
N TYR A 28 3.29 7.81 8.41
CA TYR A 28 3.44 8.86 7.40
C TYR A 28 4.91 9.13 7.07
N THR A 29 5.81 9.02 8.05
CA THR A 29 7.26 9.06 7.78
C THR A 29 7.68 7.91 6.88
N ALA A 30 7.25 6.68 7.17
CA ALA A 30 7.54 5.52 6.32
C ALA A 30 6.94 5.66 4.92
N LEU A 31 5.72 6.19 4.79
CA LEU A 31 5.09 6.51 3.50
C LEU A 31 5.98 7.46 2.69
N GLY A 32 6.44 8.56 3.30
CA GLY A 32 7.31 9.54 2.65
C GLY A 32 8.63 8.93 2.17
N ILE A 33 9.26 8.08 2.98
CA ILE A 33 10.48 7.35 2.60
C ILE A 33 10.20 6.44 1.40
N VAL A 34 9.13 5.64 1.44
CA VAL A 34 8.75 4.73 0.36
C VAL A 34 8.53 5.49 -0.95
N HIS A 35 7.78 6.60 -0.93
CA HIS A 35 7.51 7.41 -2.12
C HIS A 35 8.72 8.20 -2.63
N THR A 36 9.70 8.47 -1.76
CA THR A 36 10.99 9.08 -2.17
C THR A 36 11.85 8.09 -2.95
N HIS A 37 11.84 6.81 -2.56
CA HIS A 37 12.65 5.77 -3.20
C HIS A 37 11.97 5.12 -4.41
N PHE A 38 10.64 5.06 -4.44
CA PHE A 38 9.89 4.38 -5.48
C PHE A 38 8.75 5.25 -6.00
N LYS A 39 8.60 5.28 -7.32
CA LYS A 39 7.48 5.97 -7.97
C LYS A 39 6.16 5.30 -7.58
N HIS A 40 5.31 6.03 -6.88
CA HIS A 40 3.98 5.55 -6.51
C HIS A 40 2.98 5.63 -7.68
N LEU A 41 1.96 4.79 -7.65
CA LEU A 41 0.81 4.87 -8.56
C LEU A 41 -0.32 5.66 -7.87
N PRO A 42 -0.66 6.88 -8.33
CA PRO A 42 -1.62 7.74 -7.63
C PRO A 42 -3.02 7.15 -7.46
N LYS A 43 -3.46 6.28 -8.39
CA LYS A 43 -4.77 5.62 -8.33
C LYS A 43 -4.84 4.47 -7.33
N GLU A 44 -3.70 4.06 -6.79
CA GLU A 44 -3.54 2.90 -5.91
C GLU A 44 -2.99 3.36 -4.54
N PHE A 45 -3.62 4.41 -3.99
CA PHE A 45 -3.32 4.96 -2.67
C PHE A 45 -4.61 5.07 -1.87
N ASP A 46 -4.66 4.39 -0.73
CA ASP A 46 -5.75 4.47 0.23
C ASP A 46 -5.21 4.78 1.62
N ASP A 47 -5.70 5.86 2.24
CA ASP A 47 -5.43 6.19 3.63
C ASP A 47 -6.59 5.72 4.52
N TYR A 48 -6.53 4.45 4.95
CA TYR A 48 -7.50 3.92 5.92
C TYR A 48 -7.17 4.29 7.37
N VAL A 49 -6.05 4.98 7.62
CA VAL A 49 -5.81 5.61 8.93
C VAL A 49 -6.76 6.79 9.09
N ALA A 50 -6.84 7.66 8.07
CA ALA A 50 -7.74 8.81 8.02
C ALA A 50 -9.21 8.41 7.82
N ASN A 51 -9.46 7.38 6.99
CA ASN A 51 -10.80 6.89 6.70
C ASN A 51 -10.91 5.38 7.00
N PRO A 52 -11.08 4.99 8.27
CA PRO A 52 -11.15 3.58 8.66
C PRO A 52 -12.25 2.81 7.93
N LYS A 53 -11.99 1.54 7.64
CA LYS A 53 -13.03 0.65 7.09
C LYS A 53 -14.12 0.41 8.15
N PRO A 54 -15.34 -0.01 7.75
CA PRO A 54 -16.43 -0.28 8.69
C PRO A 54 -16.12 -1.30 9.80
N ASN A 55 -15.15 -2.19 9.56
CA ASN A 55 -14.68 -3.16 10.55
C ASN A 55 -13.57 -2.62 11.47
N GLY A 56 -13.30 -1.32 11.46
CA GLY A 56 -12.24 -0.67 12.26
C GLY A 56 -10.83 -0.88 11.72
N TYR A 57 -10.66 -1.44 10.53
CA TYR A 57 -9.33 -1.63 9.94
C TYR A 57 -8.68 -0.29 9.60
N GLN A 58 -7.45 -0.10 10.09
CA GLN A 58 -6.60 1.06 9.83
C GLN A 58 -5.22 0.64 9.32
N SER A 59 -4.81 1.20 8.19
CA SER A 59 -3.51 1.05 7.55
C SER A 59 -3.43 2.03 6.38
N ILE A 60 -2.25 2.55 6.07
CA ILE A 60 -1.99 3.21 4.79
C ILE A 60 -1.66 2.14 3.77
N HIS A 61 -2.30 2.17 2.61
CA HIS A 61 -2.05 1.26 1.48
C HIS A 61 -1.55 2.09 0.30
N THR A 62 -0.44 1.67 -0.31
CA THR A 62 0.08 2.31 -1.51
C THR A 62 0.74 1.29 -2.42
N VAL A 63 0.56 1.43 -3.73
CA VAL A 63 1.31 0.64 -4.71
C VAL A 63 2.43 1.48 -5.31
N VAL A 64 3.64 0.91 -5.33
CA VAL A 64 4.84 1.53 -5.92
C VAL A 64 5.44 0.65 -7.01
N LEU A 65 6.18 1.27 -7.93
CA LEU A 65 6.96 0.57 -8.95
C LEU A 65 8.32 0.16 -8.39
N GLY A 66 8.47 -1.14 -8.13
CA GLY A 66 9.74 -1.74 -7.72
C GLY A 66 10.70 -1.97 -8.88
N LYS A 67 11.78 -2.71 -8.61
CA LYS A 67 12.77 -3.09 -9.64
C LYS A 67 12.11 -3.82 -10.81
N GLY A 68 12.48 -3.43 -12.03
CA GLY A 68 11.92 -3.98 -13.27
C GLY A 68 10.50 -3.49 -13.58
N GLY A 69 10.06 -2.38 -12.97
CA GLY A 69 8.74 -1.77 -13.23
C GLY A 69 7.58 -2.59 -12.69
N LYS A 70 7.85 -3.59 -11.84
CA LYS A 70 6.82 -4.46 -11.28
C LYS A 70 6.15 -3.76 -10.09
N PRO A 71 4.82 -3.70 -10.04
CA PRO A 71 4.08 -3.11 -8.93
C PRO A 71 4.29 -3.93 -7.65
N ILE A 72 4.40 -3.23 -6.54
CA ILE A 72 4.53 -3.78 -5.19
C ILE A 72 3.56 -3.02 -4.29
N GLU A 73 2.68 -3.74 -3.63
CA GLU A 73 1.80 -3.18 -2.61
C GLU A 73 2.59 -2.96 -1.30
N VAL A 74 2.39 -1.82 -0.65
CA VAL A 74 2.97 -1.49 0.64
C VAL A 74 1.86 -1.13 1.61
N GLN A 75 1.81 -1.84 2.73
CA GLN A 75 0.86 -1.62 3.82
C GLN A 75 1.62 -1.11 5.05
N ILE A 76 1.25 0.06 5.57
CA ILE A 76 1.91 0.70 6.70
C ILE A 76 0.92 0.91 7.83
N ARG A 77 1.23 0.42 9.02
CA ARG A 77 0.36 0.56 10.20
C ARG A 77 1.15 0.43 11.50
N THR A 78 0.49 0.76 12.60
CA THR A 78 0.91 0.36 13.95
C THR A 78 0.45 -1.07 14.27
#